data_AF-A0A963A6J6-F1
#
_entry.id   AF-A0A963A6J6-F1
#
_cell.length_a   1.000
_cell.length_b   1.000
_cell.length_c   1.000
_cell.angle_alpha   90.00
_cell.angle_beta   90.00
_cell.angle_gamma   90.00
#
_symmetry.space_group_name_H-M   'P 1'
#
loop_
_entity.id
_entity.type
_entity.pdbx_description
1 polymer ?
#
loop_
_entity_poly.entity_id
_entity_poly.type
_entity_poly.pdbx_seq_one_letter_code
_entity_poly.pdbx_strand_id
1 'polypeptide(L)'
;MTRFNLTFRGKILAGHDRQQVEARLAELFAITEPARLSQCFSGDLVILRRDLNRKDAADFYARLRRMGLEAELVKIPERNGVGNDTPSRADPAAEVARRKAEERRRKKEKKAQRAAEHERARAEAAARREAERAARAEERARLAELQRQRREEEQRAAAEKAAQREAVRREREQQAAQARLDAARCKREQAAAAARRKAEDARQRAEEKARIEAVAREQEAQRRAMEQQAEQRAAQELTHITASPAANRVRTRLELPSRQRATETDPYAGRRKRQPGEPNLFSLTPFRNSPEVRQRAGLARQRLRGAAAAAIISLACVLFIALQLPGPPADSSADGALDVAISPRQEPVLLAAGQLLRHDRAGVGTAVLTPQQLGARLQQPLAFTPDGALLAPGRLAGSGDEPTLLRCELAGGAACEAFSTQLAGTTVSALAVNPLDGSVFIADGAAGELLKLDSRGALLARAGMPLPRHPVLRLDAGLLLVNSALGPALSVLRYENESFAEQLDEIMLLPGEGASAHTAVRDFLRQGDQWWALLGNE
;
A
#
# COMPACT_ATOMS: atom_id res chain seq x y z
N MET A 1 -39.22 -53.60 44.75
CA MET A 1 -37.74 -53.41 44.68
C MET A 1 -37.40 -52.22 45.56
N THR A 2 -36.46 -52.34 46.50
CA THR A 2 -36.18 -51.26 47.46
C THR A 2 -35.60 -50.01 46.78
N ARG A 3 -36.28 -48.87 46.94
CA ARG A 3 -35.88 -47.54 46.43
C ARG A 3 -35.30 -46.70 47.56
N PHE A 4 -34.32 -45.86 47.24
CA PHE A 4 -33.62 -44.99 48.20
C PHE A 4 -33.65 -43.53 47.75
N ASN A 5 -33.77 -42.62 48.71
CA ASN A 5 -33.51 -41.19 48.52
C ASN A 5 -32.12 -40.86 49.09
N LEU A 6 -31.35 -40.08 48.33
CA LEU A 6 -30.06 -39.56 48.76
C LEU A 6 -30.25 -38.17 49.35
N THR A 7 -29.95 -38.02 50.63
CA THR A 7 -30.14 -36.80 51.40
C THR A 7 -28.82 -36.23 51.91
N PHE A 8 -28.73 -34.91 52.02
CA PHE A 8 -27.55 -34.18 52.45
C PHE A 8 -27.95 -33.03 53.37
N ARG A 9 -27.12 -32.73 54.39
CA ARG A 9 -27.39 -31.69 55.42
C ARG A 9 -26.30 -30.61 55.50
N GLY A 10 -25.51 -30.41 54.44
CA GLY A 10 -24.46 -29.38 54.45
C GLY A 10 -23.20 -29.72 55.27
N LYS A 11 -23.07 -30.94 55.81
CA LYS A 11 -21.91 -31.32 56.64
C LYS A 11 -20.71 -31.76 55.80
N ILE A 12 -19.56 -31.14 56.08
CA ILE A 12 -18.27 -31.41 55.44
C ILE A 12 -17.36 -32.14 56.44
N LEU A 13 -16.65 -33.16 55.97
CA LEU A 13 -15.68 -33.94 56.74
C LEU A 13 -14.43 -33.10 57.06
N ALA A 14 -13.86 -33.33 58.25
CA ALA A 14 -12.65 -32.62 58.69
C ALA A 14 -11.49 -32.77 57.67
N GLY A 15 -10.75 -31.69 57.46
CA GLY A 15 -9.59 -31.65 56.56
C GLY A 15 -9.90 -31.34 55.08
N HIS A 16 -11.16 -31.03 54.73
CA HIS A 16 -11.54 -30.63 53.37
C HIS A 16 -11.90 -29.14 53.31
N ASP A 17 -11.43 -28.45 52.27
CA ASP A 17 -11.72 -27.05 52.00
C ASP A 17 -13.15 -26.87 51.48
N ARG A 18 -13.92 -25.99 52.12
CA ARG A 18 -15.34 -25.75 51.82
C ARG A 18 -15.57 -25.31 50.37
N GLN A 19 -14.74 -24.40 49.85
CA GLN A 19 -14.94 -23.87 48.50
C GLN A 19 -14.72 -24.94 47.43
N GLN A 20 -13.73 -25.81 47.62
CA GLN A 20 -13.45 -26.91 46.70
C GLN A 20 -14.54 -27.98 46.72
N VAL A 21 -15.11 -28.26 47.90
CA VAL A 21 -16.21 -29.21 48.07
C VAL A 21 -17.50 -28.69 47.42
N GLU A 22 -17.79 -27.39 47.56
CA GLU A 22 -18.94 -26.74 46.91
C GLU A 22 -18.84 -26.82 45.37
N ALA A 23 -17.66 -26.52 44.80
CA ALA A 23 -17.42 -26.61 43.36
C ALA A 23 -17.60 -28.05 42.82
N ARG A 24 -17.02 -29.05 43.51
CA ARG A 24 -17.13 -30.46 43.11
C ARG A 24 -18.57 -31.00 43.23
N LEU A 25 -19.33 -30.55 44.22
CA LEU A 25 -20.75 -30.91 44.36
C LEU A 25 -21.58 -30.31 43.22
N ALA A 26 -21.33 -29.04 42.86
CA ALA A 26 -21.99 -28.38 41.75
C ALA A 26 -21.74 -29.11 40.43
N GLU A 27 -20.49 -29.57 40.21
CA GLU A 27 -20.10 -30.38 39.05
C GLU A 27 -20.81 -31.75 39.02
N LEU A 28 -20.80 -32.50 40.14
CA LEU A 28 -21.38 -33.86 40.18
C LEU A 28 -22.90 -33.88 39.91
N PHE A 29 -23.62 -32.83 40.33
CA PHE A 29 -25.07 -32.73 40.15
C PHE A 29 -25.50 -31.71 39.09
N ALA A 30 -24.55 -31.13 38.34
CA ALA A 30 -24.79 -30.12 37.32
C ALA A 30 -25.67 -28.95 37.81
N ILE A 31 -25.34 -28.40 38.98
CA ILE A 31 -26.07 -27.26 39.58
C ILE A 31 -25.46 -25.96 39.02
N THR A 32 -26.14 -25.31 38.07
CA THR A 32 -25.69 -24.05 37.45
C THR A 32 -26.11 -22.80 38.24
N GLU A 33 -27.07 -22.93 39.16
CA GLU A 33 -27.60 -21.80 39.94
C GLU A 33 -26.92 -21.67 41.31
N PRO A 34 -26.25 -20.54 41.60
CA PRO A 34 -25.51 -20.35 42.85
C PRO A 34 -26.42 -20.28 44.10
N ALA A 35 -27.66 -19.81 43.94
CA ALA A 35 -28.65 -19.79 45.01
C ALA A 35 -29.04 -21.20 45.48
N ARG A 36 -29.17 -22.14 44.53
CA ARG A 36 -29.53 -23.53 44.80
C ARG A 36 -28.37 -24.31 45.42
N LEU A 37 -27.13 -24.00 45.03
CA LEU A 37 -25.94 -24.55 45.68
C LEU A 37 -25.84 -24.06 47.13
N SER A 38 -26.05 -22.77 47.37
CA SER A 38 -26.03 -22.19 48.72
C SER A 38 -27.09 -22.83 49.64
N GLN A 39 -28.27 -23.16 49.10
CA GLN A 39 -29.32 -23.85 49.82
C GLN A 39 -28.94 -25.28 50.23
N CYS A 40 -28.10 -25.99 49.47
CA CYS A 40 -27.61 -27.32 49.85
C CYS A 40 -26.69 -27.30 51.08
N PHE A 41 -26.09 -26.14 51.39
CA PHE A 41 -25.19 -25.94 52.54
C PHE A 41 -25.83 -25.07 53.65
N SER A 42 -27.16 -24.87 53.64
CA SER A 42 -27.88 -24.13 54.68
C SER A 42 -27.99 -24.88 56.01
N GLY A 43 -27.67 -26.17 56.03
CA GLY A 43 -27.87 -27.06 57.18
C GLY A 43 -29.21 -27.82 57.14
N ASP A 44 -30.11 -27.44 56.25
CA ASP A 44 -31.38 -28.14 56.04
C ASP A 44 -31.19 -29.47 55.31
N LEU A 45 -32.12 -30.41 55.54
CA LEU A 45 -32.13 -31.69 54.84
C LEU A 45 -32.57 -31.47 53.38
N VAL A 46 -31.60 -31.51 52.46
CA VAL A 46 -31.86 -31.43 51.01
C VAL A 46 -31.80 -32.81 50.38
N ILE A 47 -32.81 -33.15 49.58
CA ILE A 47 -32.81 -34.38 48.79
C ILE A 47 -32.06 -34.10 47.48
N LEU A 48 -30.84 -34.62 47.35
CA LEU A 48 -30.02 -34.47 46.15
C LEU A 48 -30.58 -35.29 44.99
N ARG A 49 -31.09 -36.49 45.26
CA ARG A 49 -31.67 -37.37 44.24
C ARG A 49 -32.69 -38.34 44.82
N ARG A 50 -33.79 -38.57 44.10
CA ARG A 50 -34.90 -39.44 44.51
C ARG A 50 -34.92 -40.76 43.73
N ASP A 51 -35.58 -41.76 44.32
CA ASP A 51 -35.91 -43.04 43.68
C ASP A 51 -34.72 -43.82 43.11
N LEU A 52 -33.56 -43.75 43.77
CA LEU A 52 -32.38 -44.49 43.36
C LEU A 52 -32.54 -45.99 43.62
N ASN A 53 -32.04 -46.79 42.68
CA ASN A 53 -31.86 -48.23 42.90
C ASN A 53 -30.68 -48.47 43.86
N ARG A 54 -30.57 -49.69 44.41
CA ARG A 54 -29.54 -50.02 45.41
C ARG A 54 -28.10 -49.78 44.92
N LYS A 55 -27.82 -50.03 43.64
CA LYS A 55 -26.47 -49.92 43.06
C LYS A 55 -26.07 -48.45 42.88
N ASP A 56 -26.92 -47.67 42.22
CA ASP A 56 -26.70 -46.24 41.98
C ASP A 56 -26.63 -45.48 43.30
N ALA A 57 -27.48 -45.83 44.27
CA ALA A 57 -27.48 -45.23 45.60
C ALA A 57 -26.15 -45.45 46.34
N ALA A 58 -25.57 -46.65 46.25
CA ALA A 58 -24.26 -46.95 46.84
C ALA A 58 -23.12 -46.22 46.12
N ASP A 59 -23.17 -46.15 44.79
CA ASP A 59 -22.16 -45.44 43.98
C ASP A 59 -22.13 -43.94 44.28
N PHE A 60 -23.29 -43.29 44.36
CA PHE A 60 -23.39 -41.88 44.72
C PHE A 60 -22.93 -41.61 46.15
N TYR A 61 -23.30 -42.47 47.10
CA TYR A 61 -22.86 -42.37 48.49
C TYR A 61 -21.33 -42.46 48.62
N ALA A 62 -20.70 -43.41 47.91
CA ALA A 62 -19.25 -43.58 47.92
C ALA A 62 -18.52 -42.38 47.29
N ARG A 63 -19.05 -41.80 46.20
CA ARG A 63 -18.46 -40.61 45.56
C ARG A 63 -18.55 -39.39 46.47
N LEU A 64 -19.69 -39.15 47.11
CA LEU A 64 -19.86 -38.01 48.02
C LEU A 64 -18.91 -38.07 49.21
N ARG A 65 -18.72 -39.26 49.78
CA ARG A 65 -17.80 -39.44 50.91
C ARG A 65 -16.33 -39.20 50.52
N ARG A 66 -15.91 -39.59 49.31
CA ARG A 66 -14.56 -39.28 48.79
C ARG A 66 -14.32 -37.80 48.56
N MET A 67 -15.38 -37.04 48.32
CA MET A 67 -15.32 -35.58 48.16
C MET A 67 -15.45 -34.83 49.49
N GLY A 68 -15.45 -35.53 50.64
CA GLY A 68 -15.52 -34.89 51.93
C GLY A 68 -16.94 -34.56 52.41
N LEU A 69 -17.99 -35.16 51.84
CA LEU A 69 -19.39 -34.86 52.20
C LEU A 69 -20.02 -35.99 53.01
N GLU A 70 -20.80 -35.63 54.04
CA GLU A 70 -21.60 -36.58 54.82
C GLU A 70 -23.03 -36.63 54.29
N ALA A 71 -23.37 -37.71 53.55
CA ALA A 71 -24.70 -37.94 52.99
C ALA A 71 -25.42 -39.09 53.72
N GLU A 72 -26.75 -39.14 53.63
CA GLU A 72 -27.60 -40.17 54.28
C GLU A 72 -28.55 -40.80 53.25
N LEU A 73 -28.72 -42.13 53.32
CA LEU A 73 -29.57 -42.92 52.42
C LEU A 73 -30.86 -43.33 53.13
N VAL A 74 -32.00 -42.77 52.69
CA VAL A 74 -33.32 -43.03 53.30
C VAL A 74 -34.12 -44.00 52.41
N LYS A 75 -34.54 -45.14 52.96
CA LYS A 75 -35.36 -46.15 52.25
C LYS A 75 -36.82 -45.67 52.13
N ILE A 76 -37.41 -45.77 50.93
CA ILE A 76 -38.82 -45.45 50.69
C ILE A 76 -39.67 -46.70 51.00
N PRO A 77 -40.67 -46.62 51.90
CA PRO A 77 -41.62 -47.71 52.11
C PRO A 77 -42.58 -47.83 50.91
N GLU A 78 -42.78 -49.06 50.41
CA GLU A 78 -43.74 -49.34 49.34
C GLU A 78 -45.17 -49.09 49.86
N ARG A 79 -45.88 -48.14 49.23
CA ARG A 79 -47.22 -47.70 49.64
C ARG A 79 -48.26 -48.70 49.11
N ASN A 80 -48.57 -49.74 49.90
CA ASN A 80 -49.67 -50.67 49.63
C ASN A 80 -51.03 -50.02 49.93
N GLY A 81 -52.05 -50.47 49.18
CA GLY A 81 -53.30 -49.78 48.93
C GLY A 81 -54.17 -49.49 50.14
N VAL A 82 -54.83 -48.33 50.08
CA VAL A 82 -55.80 -47.82 51.04
C VAL A 82 -57.09 -48.65 50.94
N GLY A 83 -57.57 -49.08 52.10
CA GLY A 83 -58.77 -49.89 52.29
C GLY A 83 -60.06 -49.18 51.87
N ASN A 84 -61.01 -50.02 51.45
CA ASN A 84 -62.41 -49.66 51.30
C ASN A 84 -63.07 -49.68 52.68
N ASP A 85 -63.40 -48.50 53.20
CA ASP A 85 -64.49 -48.34 54.17
C ASP A 85 -65.53 -47.40 53.57
N THR A 86 -66.73 -47.94 53.42
CA THR A 86 -67.92 -47.22 52.96
C THR A 86 -68.61 -46.61 54.17
N PRO A 87 -69.16 -45.39 54.06
CA PRO A 87 -70.43 -45.17 54.74
C PRO A 87 -71.47 -44.49 53.85
N SER A 88 -72.68 -45.04 53.98
CA SER A 88 -73.97 -44.36 53.98
C SER A 88 -74.52 -43.75 52.68
N ARG A 89 -75.64 -44.33 52.25
CA ARG A 89 -76.53 -43.91 51.15
C ARG A 89 -76.93 -42.43 51.29
N ALA A 90 -76.49 -41.62 50.33
CA ALA A 90 -77.21 -40.47 49.82
C ALA A 90 -77.57 -40.75 48.33
N ASP A 91 -78.71 -40.26 47.86
CA ASP A 91 -79.23 -40.54 46.51
C ASP A 91 -78.20 -40.28 45.39
N PRO A 92 -77.80 -41.30 44.60
CA PRO A 92 -76.75 -41.17 43.59
C PRO A 92 -77.10 -40.17 42.48
N ALA A 93 -78.39 -39.89 42.25
CA ALA A 93 -78.84 -38.91 41.25
C ALA A 93 -78.56 -37.45 41.66
N ALA A 94 -78.69 -37.11 42.95
CA ALA A 94 -78.47 -35.75 43.44
C ALA A 94 -76.98 -35.40 43.50
N GLU A 95 -76.13 -36.37 43.84
CA GLU A 95 -74.68 -36.18 43.90
C GLU A 95 -74.04 -36.02 42.52
N VAL A 96 -74.51 -36.78 41.53
CA VAL A 96 -74.06 -36.64 40.13
C VAL A 96 -74.45 -35.27 39.54
N ALA A 97 -75.63 -34.75 39.87
CA ALA A 97 -76.06 -33.41 39.42
C ALA A 97 -75.20 -32.30 40.04
N ARG A 98 -74.86 -32.39 41.34
CA ARG A 98 -73.97 -31.44 42.02
C ARG A 98 -72.56 -31.46 41.45
N ARG A 99 -71.99 -32.66 41.20
CA ARG A 99 -70.67 -32.81 40.57
C ARG A 99 -70.61 -32.20 39.16
N LYS A 100 -71.64 -32.41 38.33
CA LYS A 100 -71.74 -31.81 36.99
C LYS A 100 -71.89 -30.28 37.03
N ALA A 101 -72.64 -29.74 37.99
CA ALA A 101 -72.80 -28.30 38.18
C ALA A 101 -71.48 -27.65 38.65
N GLU A 102 -70.77 -28.28 39.59
CA GLU A 102 -69.46 -27.82 40.06
C GLU A 102 -68.39 -27.89 38.96
N GLU A 103 -68.39 -28.95 38.15
CA GLU A 103 -67.48 -29.07 37.01
C GLU A 103 -67.71 -27.98 35.97
N ARG A 104 -68.98 -27.62 35.69
CA ARG A 104 -69.32 -26.49 34.81
C ARG A 104 -68.85 -25.15 35.37
N ARG A 105 -68.98 -24.92 36.69
CA ARG A 105 -68.45 -23.71 37.35
C ARG A 105 -66.93 -23.65 37.26
N ARG A 106 -66.22 -24.73 37.59
CA ARG A 106 -64.75 -24.83 37.47
C ARG A 106 -64.28 -24.63 36.03
N LYS A 107 -64.99 -25.17 35.03
CA LYS A 107 -64.69 -24.95 33.61
C LYS A 107 -64.91 -23.49 33.20
N LYS A 108 -65.97 -22.84 33.68
CA LYS A 108 -66.24 -21.41 33.42
C LYS A 108 -65.21 -20.50 34.08
N GLU A 109 -64.83 -20.78 35.33
CA GLU A 109 -63.78 -20.05 36.06
C GLU A 109 -62.42 -20.21 35.39
N LYS A 110 -62.02 -21.44 35.00
CA LYS A 110 -60.77 -21.65 34.26
C LYS A 110 -60.76 -20.95 32.90
N LYS A 111 -61.90 -20.90 32.19
CA LYS A 111 -62.01 -20.17 30.92
C LYS A 111 -61.89 -18.65 31.14
N ALA A 112 -62.51 -18.12 32.20
CA ALA A 112 -62.40 -16.71 32.56
C ALA A 112 -60.97 -16.33 32.99
N GLN A 113 -60.31 -17.17 33.79
CA GLN A 113 -58.91 -16.98 34.19
C GLN A 113 -57.98 -16.97 32.99
N ARG A 114 -58.12 -17.94 32.07
CA ARG A 114 -57.33 -17.97 30.82
C ARG A 114 -57.58 -16.77 29.92
N ALA A 115 -58.82 -16.29 29.84
CA ALA A 115 -59.15 -15.09 29.07
C ALA A 115 -58.48 -13.84 29.67
N ALA A 116 -58.53 -13.68 31.00
CA ALA A 116 -57.90 -12.55 31.70
C ALA A 116 -56.36 -12.62 31.61
N GLU A 117 -55.76 -13.80 31.71
CA GLU A 117 -54.31 -14.00 31.54
C GLU A 117 -53.87 -13.65 30.12
N HIS A 118 -54.61 -14.10 29.10
CA HIS A 118 -54.31 -13.78 27.72
C HIS A 118 -54.51 -12.28 27.40
N GLU A 119 -55.48 -11.61 28.02
CA GLU A 119 -55.66 -10.16 27.89
C GLU A 119 -54.49 -9.39 28.52
N ARG A 120 -54.03 -9.79 29.72
CA ARG A 120 -52.84 -9.23 30.36
C ARG A 120 -51.58 -9.44 29.51
N ALA A 121 -51.39 -10.65 28.98
CA ALA A 121 -50.26 -10.94 28.10
C ALA A 121 -50.29 -10.08 26.83
N ARG A 122 -51.48 -9.80 26.27
CA ARG A 122 -51.62 -8.88 25.12
C ARG A 122 -51.29 -7.43 25.49
N ALA A 123 -51.76 -6.96 26.64
CA ALA A 123 -51.45 -5.61 27.13
C ALA A 123 -49.94 -5.44 27.40
N GLU A 124 -49.30 -6.42 28.04
CA GLU A 124 -47.86 -6.41 28.26
C GLU A 124 -47.07 -6.48 26.95
N ALA A 125 -47.50 -7.28 25.98
CA ALA A 125 -46.87 -7.35 24.66
C ALA A 125 -47.01 -6.03 23.89
N ALA A 126 -48.14 -5.33 23.99
CA ALA A 126 -48.34 -4.02 23.40
C ALA A 126 -47.43 -2.96 24.05
N ALA A 127 -47.37 -2.92 25.39
CA ALA A 127 -46.50 -2.01 26.12
C ALA A 127 -45.01 -2.23 25.81
N ARG A 128 -44.57 -3.49 25.69
CA ARG A 128 -43.19 -3.81 25.27
C ARG A 128 -42.87 -3.31 23.86
N ARG A 129 -43.80 -3.46 22.92
CA ARG A 129 -43.61 -2.96 21.54
C ARG A 129 -43.56 -1.45 21.47
N GLU A 130 -44.33 -0.74 22.29
CA GLU A 130 -44.27 0.72 22.39
C GLU A 130 -42.97 1.20 23.01
N ALA A 131 -42.52 0.58 24.10
CA ALA A 131 -41.23 0.87 24.72
C ALA A 131 -40.06 0.64 23.75
N GLU A 132 -40.07 -0.46 22.99
CA GLU A 132 -39.05 -0.74 21.99
C GLU A 132 -39.05 0.28 20.84
N ARG A 133 -40.23 0.72 20.39
CA ARG A 133 -40.34 1.79 19.38
C ARG A 133 -39.81 3.13 19.89
N ALA A 134 -40.09 3.47 21.15
CA ALA A 134 -39.56 4.68 21.78
C ALA A 134 -38.03 4.63 21.90
N ALA A 135 -37.47 3.51 22.38
CA ALA A 135 -36.02 3.32 22.48
C ALA A 135 -35.32 3.45 21.11
N ARG A 136 -35.89 2.81 20.06
CA ARG A 136 -35.36 2.94 18.69
C ARG A 136 -35.47 4.37 18.14
N ALA A 137 -36.49 5.14 18.54
CA ALA A 137 -36.63 6.53 18.13
C ALA A 137 -35.59 7.43 18.81
N GLU A 138 -35.32 7.22 20.10
CA GLU A 138 -34.26 7.93 20.83
C GLU A 138 -32.87 7.63 20.28
N GLU A 139 -32.57 6.36 19.99
CA GLU A 139 -31.30 5.96 19.39
C GLU A 139 -31.10 6.62 18.01
N ARG A 140 -32.14 6.64 17.17
CA ARG A 140 -32.11 7.35 15.88
C ARG A 140 -31.89 8.85 16.05
N ALA A 141 -32.49 9.48 17.06
CA ALA A 141 -32.28 10.88 17.34
C ALA A 141 -30.82 11.18 17.75
N ARG A 142 -30.24 10.36 18.64
CA ARG A 142 -28.84 10.47 19.05
C ARG A 142 -27.86 10.29 17.89
N LEU A 143 -28.11 9.30 17.03
CA LEU A 143 -27.30 9.07 15.83
C LEU A 143 -27.41 10.25 14.85
N ALA A 144 -28.59 10.82 14.67
CA ALA A 144 -28.79 11.99 13.82
C ALA A 144 -28.06 13.23 14.35
N GLU A 145 -28.02 13.42 15.67
CA GLU A 145 -27.26 14.51 16.31
C GLU A 145 -25.75 14.32 16.14
N LEU A 146 -25.23 13.11 16.38
CA LEU A 146 -23.82 12.79 16.17
C LEU A 146 -23.40 13.00 14.70
N GLN A 147 -24.27 12.64 13.75
CA GLN A 147 -24.02 12.88 12.33
C GLN A 147 -23.98 14.37 11.99
N ARG A 148 -24.82 15.21 12.63
CA ARG A 148 -24.76 16.67 12.46
C ARG A 148 -23.44 17.23 13.00
N GLN A 149 -23.02 16.80 14.19
CA GLN A 149 -21.73 17.21 14.77
C GLN A 149 -20.55 16.83 13.87
N ARG A 150 -20.51 15.58 13.38
CA ARG A 150 -19.46 15.14 12.43
C ARG A 150 -19.43 15.98 11.15
N ARG A 151 -20.60 16.31 10.58
CA ARG A 151 -20.68 17.18 9.39
C ARG A 151 -20.17 18.58 9.67
N GLU A 152 -20.45 19.14 10.85
CA GLU A 152 -19.95 20.45 11.24
C GLU A 152 -18.42 20.44 11.45
N GLU A 153 -17.87 19.40 12.09
CA GLU A 153 -16.42 19.21 12.26
C GLU A 153 -15.72 19.02 10.91
N GLU A 154 -16.28 18.20 10.02
CA GLU A 154 -15.77 18.02 8.65
C GLU A 154 -15.79 19.33 7.87
N GLN A 155 -16.85 20.13 7.99
CA GLN A 155 -16.94 21.45 7.35
C GLN A 155 -15.90 22.42 7.91
N ARG A 156 -15.68 22.45 9.23
CA ARG A 156 -14.64 23.27 9.86
C ARG A 156 -13.25 22.86 9.42
N ALA A 157 -12.96 21.55 9.43
CA ALA A 157 -11.68 21.02 8.98
C ALA A 157 -11.44 21.28 7.47
N ALA A 158 -12.48 21.19 6.65
CA ALA A 158 -12.41 21.52 5.22
C ALA A 158 -12.15 23.02 5.01
N ALA A 159 -12.81 23.89 5.77
CA ALA A 159 -12.60 25.34 5.72
C ALA A 159 -11.17 25.73 6.16
N GLU A 160 -10.66 25.10 7.23
CA GLU A 160 -9.29 25.33 7.70
C GLU A 160 -8.25 24.86 6.67
N LYS A 161 -8.42 23.66 6.10
CA LYS A 161 -7.54 23.17 5.03
C LYS A 161 -7.59 24.07 3.78
N ALA A 162 -8.75 24.63 3.44
CA ALA A 162 -8.88 25.58 2.35
C ALA A 162 -8.14 26.90 2.65
N ALA A 163 -8.25 27.43 3.87
CA ALA A 163 -7.52 28.62 4.31
C ALA A 163 -6.00 28.40 4.32
N GLN A 164 -5.53 27.25 4.80
CA GLN A 164 -4.11 26.88 4.76
C GLN A 164 -3.57 26.80 3.31
N ARG A 165 -4.33 26.19 2.40
CA ARG A 165 -3.96 26.12 0.96
C ARG A 165 -3.88 27.51 0.34
N GLU A 166 -4.79 28.42 0.70
CA GLU A 166 -4.75 29.79 0.21
C GLU A 166 -3.56 30.57 0.79
N ALA A 167 -3.24 30.40 2.08
CA ALA A 167 -2.08 31.02 2.70
C ALA A 167 -0.78 30.57 2.03
N VAL A 168 -0.58 29.26 1.83
CA VAL A 168 0.59 28.71 1.12
C VAL A 168 0.67 29.22 -0.31
N ARG A 169 -0.48 29.37 -1.00
CA ARG A 169 -0.51 29.96 -2.36
C ARG A 169 -0.02 31.41 -2.34
N ARG A 170 -0.50 32.24 -1.39
CA ARG A 170 -0.07 33.64 -1.24
C ARG A 170 1.42 33.74 -0.91
N GLU A 171 1.95 32.90 -0.03
CA GLU A 171 3.39 32.87 0.29
C GLU A 171 4.23 32.50 -0.94
N ARG A 172 3.81 31.49 -1.71
CA ARG A 172 4.51 31.12 -2.96
C ARG A 172 4.49 32.24 -3.99
N GLU A 173 3.37 32.94 -4.14
CA GLU A 173 3.24 34.10 -5.02
C GLU A 173 4.18 35.25 -4.59
N GLN A 174 4.27 35.52 -3.28
CA GLN A 174 5.20 36.52 -2.73
C GLN A 174 6.66 36.13 -2.95
N GLN A 175 7.03 34.87 -2.68
CA GLN A 175 8.38 34.36 -2.93
C GLN A 175 8.76 34.43 -4.42
N ALA A 176 7.83 34.07 -5.31
CA ALA A 176 8.04 34.16 -6.75
C ALA A 176 8.19 35.62 -7.22
N ALA A 177 7.43 36.56 -6.64
CA ALA A 177 7.58 37.99 -6.93
C ALA A 177 8.95 38.51 -6.48
N GLN A 178 9.40 38.14 -5.28
CA GLN A 178 10.70 38.53 -4.76
C GLN A 178 11.85 37.96 -5.61
N ALA A 179 11.80 36.68 -5.96
CA ALA A 179 12.80 36.04 -6.81
C ALA A 179 12.89 36.70 -8.20
N ARG A 180 11.78 37.20 -8.75
CA ARG A 180 11.78 37.96 -10.02
C ARG A 180 12.50 39.31 -9.88
N LEU A 181 12.32 40.01 -8.76
CA LEU A 181 13.02 41.27 -8.48
C LEU A 181 14.53 41.03 -8.35
N ASP A 182 14.93 40.00 -7.61
CA ASP A 182 16.34 39.67 -7.40
C ASP A 182 17.02 39.21 -8.69
N ALA A 183 16.33 38.40 -9.51
CA ALA A 183 16.81 38.02 -10.83
C ALA A 183 16.97 39.23 -11.77
N ALA A 184 16.04 40.20 -11.72
CA ALA A 184 16.14 41.43 -12.49
C ALA A 184 17.32 42.30 -12.04
N ARG A 185 17.59 42.38 -10.73
CA ARG A 185 18.74 43.08 -10.17
C ARG A 185 20.06 42.43 -10.62
N CYS A 186 20.18 41.11 -10.48
CA CYS A 186 21.38 40.37 -10.89
C CYS A 186 21.65 40.55 -12.39
N LYS A 187 20.63 40.49 -13.26
CA LYS A 187 20.77 40.79 -14.69
C LYS A 187 21.28 42.21 -14.97
N ARG A 188 20.80 43.22 -14.22
CA ARG A 188 21.28 44.61 -14.36
C ARG A 188 22.74 44.76 -13.95
N GLU A 189 23.13 44.12 -12.84
CA GLU A 189 24.52 44.14 -12.36
C GLU A 189 25.46 43.44 -13.35
N GLN A 190 25.07 42.28 -13.89
CA GLN A 190 25.82 41.57 -14.93
C GLN A 190 25.96 42.41 -16.22
N ALA A 191 24.87 43.05 -16.67
CA ALA A 191 24.91 43.93 -17.83
C ALA A 191 25.84 45.14 -17.60
N ALA A 192 25.81 45.74 -16.40
CA ALA A 192 26.70 46.84 -16.04
C ALA A 192 28.16 46.41 -15.97
N ALA A 193 28.45 45.23 -15.40
CA ALA A 193 29.80 44.68 -15.36
C ALA A 193 30.34 44.36 -16.76
N ALA A 194 29.51 43.78 -17.63
CA ALA A 194 29.86 43.53 -19.02
C ALA A 194 30.13 44.83 -19.80
N ALA A 195 29.34 45.88 -19.55
CA ALA A 195 29.56 47.20 -20.15
C ALA A 195 30.89 47.83 -19.68
N ARG A 196 31.24 47.70 -18.40
CA ARG A 196 32.54 48.17 -17.86
C ARG A 196 33.72 47.46 -18.51
N ARG A 197 33.69 46.14 -18.61
CA ARG A 197 34.74 45.36 -19.29
C ARG A 197 34.92 45.78 -20.74
N LYS A 198 33.81 45.93 -21.48
CA LYS A 198 33.85 46.42 -22.87
C LYS A 198 34.46 47.82 -22.98
N ALA A 199 34.18 48.71 -22.02
CA ALA A 199 34.74 50.06 -21.99
C ALA A 199 36.24 50.05 -21.67
N GLU A 200 36.69 49.20 -20.76
CA GLU A 200 38.12 49.01 -20.44
C GLU A 200 38.88 48.42 -21.63
N ASP A 201 38.36 47.37 -22.26
CA ASP A 201 38.96 46.78 -23.47
C ASP A 201 39.08 47.81 -24.61
N ALA A 202 38.06 48.66 -24.79
CA ALA A 202 38.09 49.72 -25.79
C ALA A 202 39.15 50.78 -25.49
N ARG A 203 39.36 51.13 -24.21
CA ARG A 203 40.43 52.04 -23.79
C ARG A 203 41.81 51.46 -24.05
N GLN A 204 42.03 50.20 -23.68
CA GLN A 204 43.31 49.52 -23.93
C GLN A 204 43.65 49.46 -25.43
N ARG A 205 42.67 49.12 -26.27
CA ARG A 205 42.85 49.12 -27.73
C ARG A 205 43.14 50.51 -28.28
N ALA A 206 42.51 51.55 -27.76
CA ALA A 206 42.78 52.92 -28.16
C ALA A 206 44.20 53.37 -27.75
N GLU A 207 44.64 53.03 -26.55
CA GLU A 207 46.00 53.30 -26.06
C GLU A 207 47.06 52.55 -26.88
N GLU A 208 46.85 51.27 -27.17
CA GLU A 208 47.75 50.47 -28.00
C GLU A 208 47.86 51.05 -29.42
N LYS A 209 46.72 51.41 -30.02
CA LYS A 209 46.70 52.06 -31.33
C LYS A 209 47.45 53.39 -31.31
N ALA A 210 47.27 54.21 -30.27
CA ALA A 210 48.00 55.47 -30.12
C ALA A 210 49.52 55.26 -29.98
N ARG A 211 49.96 54.20 -29.27
CA ARG A 211 51.38 53.83 -29.17
C ARG A 211 51.96 53.43 -30.52
N ILE A 212 51.25 52.60 -31.28
CA ILE A 212 51.67 52.18 -32.62
C ILE A 212 51.79 53.39 -33.55
N GLU A 213 50.81 54.28 -33.54
CA GLU A 213 50.83 55.51 -34.33
C GLU A 213 51.98 56.45 -33.92
N ALA A 214 52.30 56.55 -32.63
CA ALA A 214 53.44 57.34 -32.15
C ALA A 214 54.78 56.79 -32.65
N VAL A 215 55.00 55.48 -32.53
CA VAL A 215 56.22 54.82 -33.04
C VAL A 215 56.35 54.99 -34.55
N ALA A 216 55.25 54.87 -35.30
CA ALA A 216 55.27 55.09 -36.75
C ALA A 216 55.68 56.53 -37.10
N ARG A 217 55.19 57.53 -36.36
CA ARG A 217 55.58 58.94 -36.54
C ARG A 217 57.05 59.18 -36.24
N GLU A 218 57.59 58.56 -35.18
CA GLU A 218 59.02 58.65 -34.86
C GLU A 218 59.89 58.03 -35.96
N GLN A 219 59.52 56.85 -36.47
CA GLN A 219 60.22 56.19 -37.57
C GLN A 219 60.18 57.03 -38.86
N GLU A 220 59.04 57.66 -39.16
CA GLU A 220 58.93 58.54 -40.32
C GLU A 220 59.79 59.80 -40.14
N ALA A 221 59.81 60.40 -38.94
CA ALA A 221 60.68 61.53 -38.64
C ALA A 221 62.17 61.16 -38.75
N GLN A 222 62.57 59.98 -38.27
CA GLN A 222 63.95 59.48 -38.43
C GLN A 222 64.32 59.25 -39.90
N ARG A 223 63.42 58.68 -40.70
CA ARG A 223 63.64 58.52 -42.15
C ARG A 223 63.85 59.86 -42.83
N ARG A 224 62.98 60.84 -42.56
CA ARG A 224 63.11 62.19 -43.12
C ARG A 224 64.41 62.87 -42.69
N ALA A 225 64.84 62.70 -41.44
CA ALA A 225 66.13 63.23 -40.97
C ALA A 225 67.32 62.57 -41.67
N MET A 226 67.29 61.25 -41.89
CA MET A 226 68.32 60.55 -42.67
C MET A 226 68.33 60.96 -44.14
N GLU A 227 67.17 61.13 -44.75
CA GLU A 227 67.03 61.64 -46.13
C GLU A 227 67.62 63.04 -46.26
N GLN A 228 67.31 63.95 -45.32
CA GLN A 228 67.91 65.30 -45.30
C GLN A 228 69.43 65.27 -45.11
N GLN A 229 69.96 64.37 -44.27
CA GLN A 229 71.40 64.18 -44.13
C GLN A 229 72.05 63.64 -45.42
N ALA A 230 71.38 62.72 -46.11
CA ALA A 230 71.84 62.17 -47.39
C ALA A 230 71.83 63.25 -48.49
N GLU A 231 70.79 64.09 -48.54
CA GLU A 231 70.71 65.23 -49.45
C GLU A 231 71.83 66.26 -49.18
N GLN A 232 72.13 66.56 -47.91
CA GLN A 232 73.24 67.45 -47.55
C GLN A 232 74.60 66.87 -47.96
N ARG A 233 74.82 65.56 -47.79
CA ARG A 233 76.05 64.89 -48.25
C ARG A 233 76.15 64.89 -49.77
N ALA A 234 75.06 64.61 -50.48
CA ALA A 234 75.02 64.67 -51.94
C ALA A 234 75.28 66.10 -52.45
N ALA A 235 74.73 67.13 -51.79
CA ALA A 235 74.98 68.52 -52.11
C ALA A 235 76.45 68.92 -51.87
N GLN A 236 77.10 68.40 -50.82
CA GLN A 236 78.53 68.59 -50.57
C GLN A 236 79.39 67.87 -51.63
N GLU A 237 79.05 66.65 -52.02
CA GLU A 237 79.75 65.93 -53.09
C GLU A 237 79.60 66.59 -54.47
N LEU A 238 78.47 67.27 -54.72
CA LEU A 238 78.23 68.05 -55.94
C LEU A 238 79.05 69.35 -56.03
N THR A 239 79.65 69.85 -54.94
CA THR A 239 80.53 71.03 -55.00
C THR A 239 81.96 70.74 -55.46
N HIS A 240 82.35 69.46 -55.56
CA HIS A 240 83.70 69.04 -55.97
C HIS A 240 83.78 68.42 -57.37
N ILE A 241 82.71 68.46 -58.18
CA ILE A 241 82.71 67.85 -59.50
C ILE A 241 82.34 68.88 -60.58
N THR A 242 83.35 69.33 -61.32
CA THR A 242 83.20 69.96 -62.63
C THR A 242 82.50 68.99 -63.59
N ALA A 243 81.45 69.49 -64.25
CA ALA A 243 80.54 68.76 -65.11
C ALA A 243 81.20 68.07 -66.31
N SER A 244 80.62 66.93 -66.72
CA SER A 244 80.59 66.52 -68.14
C SER A 244 79.38 65.59 -68.40
N PRO A 245 78.65 65.76 -69.53
CA PRO A 245 77.44 65.00 -69.81
C PRO A 245 77.79 63.71 -70.57
N ALA A 246 77.32 62.56 -70.07
CA ALA A 246 77.42 61.31 -70.81
C ALA A 246 76.14 60.49 -70.63
N ALA A 247 75.37 60.44 -71.72
CA ALA A 247 74.29 59.50 -71.89
C ALA A 247 74.84 58.07 -71.82
N ASN A 248 74.32 57.25 -70.91
CA ASN A 248 74.31 55.80 -71.11
C ASN A 248 73.15 55.15 -70.37
N ARG A 249 72.18 54.72 -71.18
CA ARG A 249 70.94 54.06 -70.79
C ARG A 249 71.26 52.58 -70.57
N VAL A 250 71.58 52.19 -69.33
CA VAL A 250 71.78 50.79 -68.96
C VAL A 250 70.49 50.23 -68.37
N ARG A 251 69.93 49.24 -69.06
CA ARG A 251 68.78 48.44 -68.66
C ARG A 251 69.23 47.37 -67.66
N THR A 252 68.72 47.40 -66.43
CA THR A 252 68.72 46.24 -65.54
C THR A 252 67.28 45.78 -65.33
N ARG A 253 66.96 44.68 -66.03
CA ARG A 253 65.85 43.78 -65.73
C ARG A 253 66.11 43.14 -64.37
N LEU A 254 65.22 43.32 -63.41
CA LEU A 254 64.97 42.30 -62.40
C LEU A 254 63.44 42.12 -62.30
N GLU A 255 63.03 40.89 -62.52
CA GLU A 255 61.63 40.48 -62.67
C GLU A 255 60.91 40.41 -61.30
N LEU A 256 59.67 40.86 -61.27
CA LEU A 256 58.61 40.35 -60.39
C LEU A 256 57.35 40.17 -61.27
N PRO A 257 56.75 38.98 -61.37
CA PRO A 257 55.68 38.72 -62.34
C PRO A 257 54.34 39.29 -61.84
N SER A 258 53.88 40.34 -62.52
CA SER A 258 52.48 40.78 -62.52
C SER A 258 51.70 39.97 -63.55
N ARG A 259 50.73 39.21 -63.05
CA ARG A 259 49.85 38.33 -63.82
C ARG A 259 48.70 39.17 -64.39
N GLN A 260 48.68 39.47 -65.69
CA GLN A 260 47.45 39.94 -66.35
C GLN A 260 47.39 39.65 -67.86
N ARG A 261 46.42 38.79 -68.18
CA ARG A 261 45.54 38.66 -69.37
C ARG A 261 46.12 38.76 -70.78
N ALA A 262 45.94 37.65 -71.49
CA ALA A 262 46.09 37.48 -72.93
C ALA A 262 44.86 37.96 -73.71
N THR A 263 45.12 38.59 -74.85
CA THR A 263 44.30 38.62 -76.08
C THR A 263 45.32 38.78 -77.22
N GLU A 264 45.71 37.70 -77.90
CA GLU A 264 45.12 37.17 -79.14
C GLU A 264 45.26 38.14 -80.32
N THR A 265 46.19 37.83 -81.24
CA THR A 265 46.04 37.65 -82.71
C THR A 265 47.39 37.93 -83.39
N ASP A 266 48.04 36.91 -83.97
CA ASP A 266 48.45 36.85 -85.39
C ASP A 266 49.39 35.65 -85.73
N PRO A 267 49.54 35.25 -87.01
CA PRO A 267 49.25 33.89 -87.42
C PRO A 267 50.37 33.33 -88.32
N TYR A 268 51.53 33.01 -87.77
CA TYR A 268 52.57 32.29 -88.53
C TYR A 268 53.38 31.41 -87.58
N ALA A 269 53.02 30.15 -87.47
CA ALA A 269 53.90 29.13 -86.91
C ALA A 269 53.63 27.80 -87.60
N GLY A 270 54.61 27.35 -88.36
CA GLY A 270 54.53 26.21 -89.24
C GLY A 270 54.55 24.87 -88.51
N ARG A 271 54.13 23.87 -89.28
CA ARG A 271 54.11 22.43 -89.00
C ARG A 271 55.33 21.95 -88.21
N ARG A 272 55.08 21.35 -87.05
CA ARG A 272 55.92 20.27 -86.51
C ARG A 272 55.08 18.99 -86.44
N LYS A 273 55.53 17.98 -87.18
CA LYS A 273 55.04 16.59 -87.11
C LYS A 273 55.20 16.09 -85.66
N ARG A 274 54.11 15.70 -85.01
CA ARG A 274 54.13 15.00 -83.72
C ARG A 274 54.06 13.49 -83.97
N GLN A 275 54.96 12.77 -83.31
CA GLN A 275 54.95 11.32 -83.15
C GLN A 275 53.70 10.87 -82.37
N PRO A 276 53.25 9.61 -82.54
CA PRO A 276 52.08 9.08 -81.85
C PRO A 276 52.45 8.76 -80.39
N GLY A 277 52.13 9.68 -79.48
CA GLY A 277 52.09 9.40 -78.04
C GLY A 277 50.69 8.94 -77.65
N GLU A 278 50.60 8.00 -76.71
CA GLU A 278 49.38 7.41 -76.17
C GLU A 278 48.29 8.45 -75.83
N PRO A 279 47.00 8.11 -75.98
CA PRO A 279 45.89 9.04 -75.80
C PRO A 279 45.84 9.57 -74.36
N ASN A 280 45.90 10.88 -74.22
CA ASN A 280 45.85 11.56 -72.93
C ASN A 280 44.44 11.43 -72.32
N LEU A 281 44.31 10.62 -71.26
CA LEU A 281 43.10 10.37 -70.47
C LEU A 281 42.49 11.64 -69.83
N PHE A 282 43.22 12.74 -69.80
CA PHE A 282 42.78 14.02 -69.25
C PHE A 282 42.39 15.06 -70.31
N SER A 283 42.23 14.65 -71.58
CA SER A 283 41.66 15.52 -72.60
C SER A 283 40.15 15.70 -72.36
N LEU A 284 39.79 16.85 -71.80
CA LEU A 284 38.40 17.25 -71.62
C LEU A 284 37.78 17.46 -73.01
N THR A 285 37.01 16.47 -73.46
CA THR A 285 36.15 16.66 -74.64
C THR A 285 35.04 17.64 -74.28
N PRO A 286 34.74 18.65 -75.13
CA PRO A 286 33.68 19.59 -74.85
C PRO A 286 32.34 18.87 -74.77
N PHE A 287 31.62 19.06 -73.65
CA PHE A 287 30.35 18.41 -73.37
C PHE A 287 29.32 18.78 -74.45
N ARG A 288 28.96 17.81 -75.30
CA ARG A 288 27.93 18.00 -76.32
C ARG A 288 26.56 17.80 -75.70
N ASN A 289 25.72 18.83 -75.77
CA ASN A 289 24.34 18.82 -75.29
C ASN A 289 23.45 17.97 -76.20
N SER A 290 23.54 16.65 -76.05
CA SER A 290 22.74 15.66 -76.76
C SER A 290 21.25 15.75 -76.35
N PRO A 291 20.31 15.34 -77.21
CA PRO A 291 18.88 15.34 -76.89
C PRO A 291 18.56 14.55 -75.62
N GLU A 292 19.32 13.48 -75.32
CA GLU A 292 19.23 12.71 -74.09
C GLU A 292 19.51 13.56 -72.85
N VAL A 293 20.55 14.42 -72.89
CA VAL A 293 20.89 15.31 -71.78
C VAL A 293 19.81 16.35 -71.54
N ARG A 294 19.18 16.88 -72.60
CA ARG A 294 18.06 17.84 -72.48
C ARG A 294 16.81 17.22 -71.87
N GLN A 295 16.55 15.94 -72.14
CA GLN A 295 15.36 15.23 -71.65
C GLN A 295 15.51 14.69 -70.22
N ARG A 296 16.73 14.61 -69.67
CA ARG A 296 16.99 14.11 -68.30
C ARG A 296 16.18 14.84 -67.23
N ALA A 297 16.06 16.17 -67.33
CA ALA A 297 15.30 16.95 -66.35
C ALA A 297 13.79 16.63 -66.39
N GLY A 298 13.24 16.35 -67.58
CA GLY A 298 11.84 15.95 -67.76
C GLY A 298 11.57 14.55 -67.20
N LEU A 299 12.44 13.59 -67.53
CA LEU A 299 12.35 12.21 -67.02
C LEU A 299 12.53 12.14 -65.51
N ALA A 300 13.43 12.95 -64.93
CA ALA A 300 13.61 13.04 -63.48
C ALA A 300 12.34 13.56 -62.78
N ARG A 301 11.68 14.59 -63.33
CA ARG A 301 10.41 15.10 -62.78
C ARG A 301 9.28 14.09 -62.87
N GLN A 302 9.18 13.34 -63.97
CA GLN A 302 8.19 12.28 -64.10
C GLN A 302 8.41 11.14 -63.10
N ARG A 303 9.66 10.68 -62.93
CA ARG A 303 10.00 9.65 -61.93
C ARG A 303 9.76 10.14 -60.50
N LEU A 304 10.06 11.40 -60.19
CA LEU A 304 9.79 11.99 -58.88
C LEU A 304 8.28 12.00 -58.56
N ARG A 305 7.44 12.38 -59.53
CA ARG A 305 5.98 12.36 -59.36
C ARG A 305 5.44 10.96 -59.16
N GLY A 306 5.94 9.97 -59.92
CA GLY A 306 5.59 8.57 -59.74
C GLY A 306 5.99 8.03 -58.36
N ALA A 307 7.21 8.34 -57.91
CA ALA A 307 7.70 7.93 -56.59
C ALA A 307 6.92 8.59 -55.45
N ALA A 308 6.59 9.89 -55.57
CA ALA A 308 5.79 10.60 -54.57
C ALA A 308 4.36 10.03 -54.47
N ALA A 309 3.73 9.72 -55.60
CA ALA A 309 2.41 9.09 -55.60
C ALA A 309 2.44 7.70 -54.93
N ALA A 310 3.47 6.89 -55.23
CA ALA A 310 3.62 5.58 -54.60
C ALA A 310 3.83 5.70 -53.08
N ALA A 311 4.65 6.66 -52.63
CA ALA A 311 4.90 6.90 -51.20
C ALA A 311 3.63 7.32 -50.45
N ILE A 312 2.80 8.18 -51.06
CA ILE A 312 1.52 8.61 -50.48
C ILE A 312 0.57 7.42 -50.35
N ILE A 313 0.49 6.56 -51.37
CA ILE A 313 -0.35 5.35 -51.34
C ILE A 313 0.15 4.39 -50.25
N SER A 314 1.45 4.16 -50.16
CA SER A 314 2.03 3.32 -49.10
C SER A 314 1.74 3.86 -47.70
N LEU A 315 1.86 5.17 -47.49
CA LEU A 315 1.55 5.80 -46.21
C LEU A 315 0.06 5.68 -45.86
N ALA A 316 -0.83 5.87 -46.84
CA ALA A 316 -2.27 5.73 -46.66
C ALA A 316 -2.65 4.28 -46.30
N CYS A 317 -2.03 3.28 -46.95
CA CYS A 317 -2.23 1.88 -46.60
C CYS A 317 -1.75 1.56 -45.17
N VAL A 318 -0.59 2.08 -44.76
CA VAL A 318 -0.09 1.90 -43.38
C VAL A 318 -1.03 2.54 -42.36
N LEU A 319 -1.52 3.76 -42.62
CA LEU A 319 -2.49 4.44 -41.76
C LEU A 319 -3.82 3.68 -41.68
N PHE A 320 -4.29 3.13 -42.80
CA PHE A 320 -5.52 2.35 -42.83
C PHE A 320 -5.39 1.05 -42.03
N ILE A 321 -4.25 0.35 -42.13
CA ILE A 321 -3.95 -0.82 -41.31
C ILE A 321 -3.84 -0.44 -39.83
N ALA A 322 -3.20 0.70 -39.52
CA ALA A 322 -3.07 1.19 -38.15
C ALA A 322 -4.43 1.55 -37.51
N LEU A 323 -5.39 2.06 -38.29
CA LEU A 323 -6.75 2.35 -37.81
C LEU A 323 -7.62 1.10 -37.61
N GLN A 324 -7.32 0.00 -38.29
CA GLN A 324 -8.05 -1.27 -38.17
C GLN A 324 -7.52 -2.14 -37.02
N LEU A 325 -6.39 -1.78 -36.42
CA LEU A 325 -5.91 -2.44 -35.22
C LEU A 325 -6.85 -2.08 -34.06
N PRO A 326 -7.42 -3.06 -33.34
CA PRO A 326 -8.14 -2.77 -32.10
C PRO A 326 -7.19 -2.00 -31.18
N GLY A 327 -7.64 -0.84 -30.69
CA GLY A 327 -6.90 -0.10 -29.68
C GLY A 327 -6.59 -1.01 -28.49
N PRO A 328 -5.50 -0.76 -27.75
CA PRO A 328 -5.29 -1.47 -26.49
C PRO A 328 -6.57 -1.35 -25.66
N PRO A 329 -7.04 -2.44 -25.01
CA PRO A 329 -8.20 -2.34 -24.13
C PRO A 329 -7.92 -1.17 -23.20
N ALA A 330 -8.87 -0.25 -23.09
CA ALA A 330 -8.74 0.91 -22.21
C ALA A 330 -8.25 0.38 -20.87
N ASP A 331 -7.02 0.76 -20.49
CA ASP A 331 -6.43 0.37 -19.22
C ASP A 331 -7.46 0.77 -18.17
N SER A 332 -8.17 -0.22 -17.63
CA SER A 332 -8.88 -0.08 -16.38
C SER A 332 -7.80 0.42 -15.46
N SER A 333 -7.89 1.71 -15.10
CA SER A 333 -6.97 2.41 -14.20
C SER A 333 -6.46 1.40 -13.20
N ALA A 334 -5.19 1.02 -13.37
CA ALA A 334 -4.61 -0.06 -12.60
C ALA A 334 -4.64 0.40 -11.14
N ASP A 335 -5.65 -0.05 -10.41
CA ASP A 335 -5.57 -0.13 -8.97
C ASP A 335 -4.26 -0.89 -8.73
N GLY A 336 -3.26 -0.17 -8.20
CA GLY A 336 -1.94 -0.73 -7.96
C GLY A 336 -2.04 -1.99 -7.11
N ALA A 337 -0.96 -2.77 -7.09
CA ALA A 337 -0.88 -3.91 -6.18
C ALA A 337 -1.14 -3.43 -4.75
N LEU A 338 -2.18 -4.00 -4.12
CA LEU A 338 -2.55 -3.74 -2.73
C LEU A 338 -1.58 -4.45 -1.80
N ASP A 339 -1.18 -5.67 -2.16
CA ASP A 339 -0.23 -6.45 -1.40
C ASP A 339 0.49 -7.50 -2.26
N VAL A 340 1.61 -8.01 -1.76
CA VAL A 340 2.42 -9.04 -2.40
C VAL A 340 2.89 -10.07 -1.38
N ALA A 341 2.77 -11.35 -1.73
CA ALA A 341 3.35 -12.44 -0.96
C ALA A 341 4.21 -13.32 -1.87
N ILE A 342 5.31 -13.85 -1.32
CA ILE A 342 6.22 -14.76 -2.02
C ILE A 342 5.97 -16.17 -1.51
N SER A 343 5.65 -17.09 -2.42
CA SER A 343 5.43 -18.49 -2.06
C SER A 343 6.74 -19.18 -1.63
N PRO A 344 6.69 -20.35 -0.95
CA PRO A 344 7.89 -21.14 -0.65
C PRO A 344 8.71 -21.53 -1.89
N ARG A 345 8.10 -21.50 -3.09
CA ARG A 345 8.75 -21.75 -4.38
C ARG A 345 9.36 -20.49 -5.01
N GLN A 346 9.39 -19.37 -4.29
CA GLN A 346 9.86 -18.06 -4.76
C GLN A 346 9.00 -17.49 -5.90
N GLU A 347 7.73 -17.87 -5.96
CA GLU A 347 6.77 -17.36 -6.94
C GLU A 347 5.97 -16.20 -6.31
N PRO A 348 5.98 -14.99 -6.88
CA PRO A 348 5.19 -13.87 -6.38
C PRO A 348 3.70 -14.06 -6.66
N VAL A 349 2.89 -13.66 -5.69
CA VAL A 349 1.44 -13.48 -5.85
C VAL A 349 1.07 -12.08 -5.40
N LEU A 350 0.38 -11.34 -6.27
CA LEU A 350 -0.05 -9.97 -6.03
C LEU A 350 -1.57 -9.92 -5.88
N LEU A 351 -2.07 -9.17 -4.91
CA LEU A 351 -3.47 -8.80 -4.82
C LEU A 351 -3.67 -7.43 -5.48
N ALA A 352 -4.42 -7.38 -6.57
CA ALA A 352 -4.71 -6.14 -7.30
C ALA A 352 -6.16 -6.13 -7.77
N ALA A 353 -6.87 -5.02 -7.58
CA ALA A 353 -8.29 -4.89 -7.92
C ALA A 353 -9.19 -6.04 -7.41
N GLY A 354 -8.85 -6.63 -6.25
CA GLY A 354 -9.56 -7.77 -5.67
C GLY A 354 -9.34 -9.13 -6.36
N GLN A 355 -8.36 -9.22 -7.26
CA GLN A 355 -7.95 -10.45 -7.95
C GLN A 355 -6.53 -10.84 -7.50
N LEU A 356 -6.21 -12.14 -7.53
CA LEU A 356 -4.84 -12.61 -7.32
C LEU A 356 -4.15 -12.81 -8.66
N LEU A 357 -3.03 -12.14 -8.85
CA LEU A 357 -2.14 -12.29 -10.00
C LEU A 357 -0.98 -13.20 -9.59
N ARG A 358 -0.83 -14.34 -10.24
CA ARG A 358 0.29 -15.27 -10.02
C ARG A 358 1.39 -15.00 -11.02
N HIS A 359 2.61 -15.01 -10.53
CA HIS A 359 3.80 -14.81 -11.34
C HIS A 359 4.77 -15.98 -11.13
N ASP A 360 5.58 -16.28 -12.14
CA ASP A 360 6.72 -17.17 -11.96
C ASP A 360 7.87 -16.44 -11.23
N ARG A 361 8.97 -17.16 -11.00
CA ARG A 361 10.17 -16.60 -10.34
C ARG A 361 10.82 -15.44 -11.11
N ALA A 362 10.55 -15.32 -12.42
CA ALA A 362 11.06 -14.23 -13.25
C ALA A 362 10.09 -13.02 -13.27
N GLY A 363 8.94 -13.11 -12.59
CA GLY A 363 7.92 -12.07 -12.56
C GLY A 363 6.95 -12.13 -13.74
N VAL A 364 7.00 -13.17 -14.58
CA VAL A 364 6.07 -13.34 -15.71
C VAL A 364 4.72 -13.83 -15.18
N GLY A 365 3.64 -13.16 -15.56
CA GLY A 365 2.28 -13.55 -15.18
C GLY A 365 1.92 -14.95 -15.69
N THR A 366 1.53 -15.85 -14.78
CA THR A 366 1.17 -17.25 -15.07
C THR A 366 -0.32 -17.52 -14.94
N ALA A 367 -1.02 -16.81 -14.06
CA ALA A 367 -2.47 -16.93 -13.90
C ALA A 367 -3.09 -15.70 -13.25
N VAL A 368 -4.39 -15.51 -13.50
CA VAL A 368 -5.24 -14.54 -12.81
C VAL A 368 -6.36 -15.32 -12.14
N LEU A 369 -6.51 -15.18 -10.83
CA LEU A 369 -7.55 -15.83 -10.03
C LEU A 369 -8.57 -14.78 -9.56
N THR A 370 -9.81 -14.94 -10.01
CA THR A 370 -10.91 -14.06 -9.64
C THR A 370 -11.55 -14.50 -8.31
N PRO A 371 -12.29 -13.61 -7.63
CA PRO A 371 -13.04 -13.98 -6.42
C PRO A 371 -13.99 -15.16 -6.61
N GLN A 372 -14.57 -15.32 -7.81
CA GLN A 372 -15.47 -16.43 -8.13
C GLN A 372 -14.71 -17.75 -8.22
N GLN A 373 -13.50 -17.74 -8.79
CA GLN A 373 -12.65 -18.93 -8.86
C GLN A 373 -12.18 -19.35 -7.46
N LEU A 374 -11.76 -18.37 -6.65
CA LEU A 374 -11.31 -18.62 -5.27
C LEU A 374 -12.44 -19.02 -4.32
N GLY A 375 -13.70 -18.73 -4.67
CA GLY A 375 -14.84 -18.81 -3.76
C GLY A 375 -14.75 -17.80 -2.60
N ALA A 376 -13.96 -16.74 -2.76
CA ALA A 376 -13.71 -15.75 -1.70
C ALA A 376 -13.24 -14.40 -2.25
N ARG A 377 -13.51 -13.33 -1.50
CA ARG A 377 -12.91 -12.01 -1.72
C ARG A 377 -11.83 -11.75 -0.67
N LEU A 378 -10.58 -11.71 -1.10
CA LEU A 378 -9.41 -11.52 -0.24
C LEU A 378 -9.10 -10.04 -0.01
N GLN A 379 -8.41 -9.76 1.09
CA GLN A 379 -7.92 -8.46 1.53
C GLN A 379 -6.47 -8.61 2.02
N GLN A 380 -5.77 -7.50 2.18
CA GLN A 380 -4.45 -7.47 2.81
C GLN A 380 -4.55 -7.71 4.34
N PRO A 381 -3.51 -8.25 5.00
CA PRO A 381 -2.25 -8.72 4.42
C PRO A 381 -2.31 -10.16 3.87
N LEU A 382 -1.41 -10.48 2.95
CA LEU A 382 -1.16 -11.80 2.39
C LEU A 382 0.08 -12.44 3.04
N ALA A 383 0.02 -13.72 3.38
CA ALA A 383 1.21 -14.49 3.74
C ALA A 383 1.10 -15.95 3.31
N PHE A 384 2.23 -16.57 2.96
CA PHE A 384 2.26 -18.01 2.69
C PHE A 384 2.64 -18.81 3.92
N THR A 385 1.97 -19.94 4.12
CA THR A 385 2.41 -20.98 5.04
C THR A 385 3.53 -21.83 4.45
N PRO A 386 4.31 -22.55 5.28
CA PRO A 386 5.42 -23.39 4.79
C PRO A 386 4.99 -24.50 3.81
N ASP A 387 3.76 -24.99 3.94
CA ASP A 387 3.16 -25.97 3.03
C ASP A 387 2.61 -25.37 1.73
N GLY A 388 2.68 -24.04 1.57
CA GLY A 388 2.38 -23.35 0.31
C GLY A 388 0.94 -22.85 0.18
N ALA A 389 0.13 -22.93 1.24
CA ALA A 389 -1.18 -22.29 1.26
C ALA A 389 -1.06 -20.78 1.49
N LEU A 390 -1.96 -20.02 0.89
CA LEU A 390 -2.03 -18.57 1.06
C LEU A 390 -3.01 -18.24 2.20
N LEU A 391 -2.54 -17.49 3.19
CA LEU A 391 -3.36 -16.89 4.23
C LEU A 391 -3.68 -15.44 3.87
N ALA A 392 -4.94 -15.06 3.99
CA ALA A 392 -5.39 -13.70 3.78
C ALA A 392 -6.72 -13.45 4.51
N PRO A 393 -6.94 -12.26 5.11
CA PRO A 393 -8.26 -11.86 5.55
C PRO A 393 -9.20 -11.79 4.35
N GLY A 394 -10.47 -12.15 4.54
CA GLY A 394 -11.42 -12.11 3.45
C GLY A 394 -12.80 -12.58 3.84
N ARG A 395 -13.66 -12.69 2.83
CA ARG A 395 -15.03 -13.20 2.97
C ARG A 395 -15.23 -14.35 2.00
N LEU A 396 -15.75 -15.48 2.49
CA LEU A 396 -16.14 -16.60 1.63
C LEU A 396 -17.44 -16.27 0.89
N ALA A 397 -17.58 -16.81 -0.32
CA ALA A 397 -18.80 -16.68 -1.10
C ALA A 397 -19.95 -17.44 -0.40
N GLY A 398 -20.98 -16.72 0.03
CA GLY A 398 -22.17 -17.31 0.66
C GLY A 398 -22.09 -17.53 2.18
N SER A 399 -20.96 -17.22 2.82
CA SER A 399 -20.91 -17.09 4.28
C SER A 399 -21.42 -15.71 4.73
N GLY A 400 -21.77 -15.54 6.01
CA GLY A 400 -22.17 -14.26 6.58
C GLY A 400 -21.16 -13.13 6.33
N ASP A 401 -21.57 -11.89 6.61
CA ASP A 401 -20.88 -10.67 6.18
C ASP A 401 -19.55 -10.38 6.91
N GLU A 402 -19.21 -11.19 7.93
CA GLU A 402 -18.05 -10.96 8.78
C GLU A 402 -16.75 -11.45 8.11
N PRO A 403 -15.73 -10.59 7.98
CA PRO A 403 -14.43 -11.00 7.50
C PRO A 403 -13.77 -11.96 8.50
N THR A 404 -13.04 -12.95 7.97
CA THR A 404 -12.23 -13.87 8.77
C THR A 404 -10.92 -14.14 8.05
N LEU A 405 -9.96 -14.76 8.75
CA LEU A 405 -8.74 -15.24 8.13
C LEU A 405 -9.05 -16.49 7.30
N LEU A 406 -8.72 -16.44 6.01
CA LEU A 406 -8.92 -17.52 5.06
C LEU A 406 -7.61 -18.21 4.76
N ARG A 407 -7.71 -19.50 4.45
CA ARG A 407 -6.64 -20.32 3.91
C ARG A 407 -7.03 -20.75 2.50
N CYS A 408 -6.18 -20.42 1.54
CA CYS A 408 -6.42 -20.66 0.13
C CYS A 408 -5.37 -21.61 -0.44
N GLU A 409 -5.82 -22.75 -0.95
CA GLU A 409 -5.00 -23.69 -1.70
C GLU A 409 -5.00 -23.26 -3.16
N LEU A 410 -3.88 -22.77 -3.68
CA LEU A 410 -3.78 -22.23 -5.04
C LEU A 410 -3.42 -23.29 -6.10
N ALA A 411 -3.07 -24.51 -5.67
CA ALA A 411 -2.73 -25.62 -6.54
C ALA A 411 -3.98 -26.47 -6.86
N GLY A 412 -4.14 -26.88 -8.12
CA GLY A 412 -5.09 -27.96 -8.48
C GLY A 412 -6.58 -27.60 -8.49
N GLY A 413 -6.96 -26.34 -8.33
CA GLY A 413 -8.37 -25.88 -8.41
C GLY A 413 -8.69 -24.84 -7.36
N ALA A 414 -8.00 -23.69 -7.44
CA ALA A 414 -7.90 -22.67 -6.40
C ALA A 414 -9.16 -22.52 -5.53
N ALA A 415 -9.05 -22.79 -4.23
CA ALA A 415 -10.19 -22.74 -3.31
C ALA A 415 -9.75 -22.18 -1.96
N CYS A 416 -10.62 -21.37 -1.36
CA CYS A 416 -10.42 -20.80 -0.03
C CYS A 416 -11.42 -21.36 0.97
N GLU A 417 -10.96 -21.54 2.21
CA GLU A 417 -11.77 -21.94 3.36
C GLU A 417 -11.41 -21.08 4.59
N ALA A 418 -12.26 -21.12 5.61
CA ALA A 418 -11.99 -20.41 6.85
C ALA A 418 -10.84 -21.09 7.61
N PHE A 419 -9.78 -20.35 7.91
CA PHE A 419 -8.62 -20.88 8.61
C PHE A 419 -8.90 -21.16 10.08
N SER A 420 -9.67 -20.28 10.73
CA SER A 420 -10.07 -20.45 12.13
C SER A 420 -11.45 -19.87 12.38
N THR A 421 -12.30 -20.63 13.04
CA THR A 421 -13.61 -20.16 13.53
C THR A 421 -13.48 -19.31 14.80
N GLN A 422 -12.32 -19.37 15.48
CA GLN A 422 -12.05 -18.61 16.71
C GLN A 422 -11.67 -17.16 16.44
N LEU A 423 -11.45 -16.80 15.16
CA LEU A 423 -11.12 -15.44 14.70
C LEU A 423 -12.34 -14.67 14.18
N ALA A 424 -13.55 -15.12 14.49
CA ALA A 424 -14.76 -14.41 14.08
C ALA A 424 -14.78 -12.99 14.69
N GLY A 425 -14.81 -11.96 13.83
CA GLY A 425 -14.79 -10.55 14.24
C GLY A 425 -13.39 -9.98 14.52
N THR A 426 -12.31 -10.75 14.35
CA THR A 426 -10.93 -10.27 14.50
C THR A 426 -10.53 -9.40 13.31
N THR A 427 -9.98 -8.21 13.57
CA THR A 427 -9.51 -7.31 12.51
C THR A 427 -8.03 -7.55 12.22
N VAL A 428 -7.75 -8.56 11.39
CA VAL A 428 -6.38 -8.95 10.98
C VAL A 428 -5.71 -7.79 10.23
N SER A 429 -4.89 -7.02 10.94
CA SER A 429 -4.23 -5.82 10.42
C SER A 429 -2.78 -6.09 9.99
N ALA A 430 -2.14 -7.09 10.61
CA ALA A 430 -0.84 -7.61 10.22
C ALA A 430 -0.80 -9.13 10.44
N LEU A 431 0.04 -9.82 9.68
CA LEU A 431 0.20 -11.27 9.72
C LEU A 431 1.67 -11.64 9.54
N ALA A 432 2.16 -12.58 10.35
CA ALA A 432 3.44 -13.25 10.13
C ALA A 432 3.27 -14.76 10.34
N VAL A 433 3.99 -15.56 9.57
CA VAL A 433 3.98 -17.01 9.68
C VAL A 433 5.37 -17.50 10.06
N ASN A 434 5.44 -18.38 11.06
CA ASN A 434 6.68 -19.02 11.44
C ASN A 434 7.07 -20.07 10.38
N PRO A 435 8.23 -19.94 9.72
CA PRO A 435 8.64 -20.87 8.68
C PRO A 435 8.96 -22.28 9.21
N LEU A 436 9.22 -22.44 10.51
CA LEU A 436 9.66 -23.71 11.11
C LEU A 436 8.50 -24.63 11.49
N ASP A 437 7.46 -24.09 12.13
CA ASP A 437 6.32 -24.87 12.65
C ASP A 437 4.97 -24.49 12.03
N GLY A 438 4.94 -23.45 11.19
CA GLY A 438 3.72 -22.94 10.56
C GLY A 438 2.78 -22.21 11.50
N SER A 439 3.21 -21.89 12.74
CA SER A 439 2.42 -21.05 13.64
C SER A 439 2.20 -19.66 13.04
N VAL A 440 1.04 -19.08 13.34
CA VAL A 440 0.58 -17.83 12.73
C VAL A 440 0.43 -16.76 13.79
N PHE A 441 1.03 -15.59 13.56
CA PHE A 441 0.96 -14.44 14.43
C PHE A 441 0.11 -13.36 13.77
N ILE A 442 -0.86 -12.82 14.50
CA ILE A 442 -1.80 -11.82 14.02
C ILE A 442 -1.74 -10.60 14.93
N ALA A 443 -1.76 -9.42 14.31
CA ALA A 443 -2.09 -8.18 15.00
C ALA A 443 -3.55 -7.83 14.75
N ASP A 444 -4.37 -7.83 15.80
CA ASP A 444 -5.72 -7.29 15.78
C ASP A 444 -5.67 -5.80 16.09
N GLY A 445 -5.69 -4.98 15.03
CA GLY A 445 -5.60 -3.53 15.15
C GLY A 445 -6.84 -2.88 15.76
N ALA A 446 -8.00 -3.55 15.73
CA ALA A 446 -9.21 -3.02 16.35
C ALA A 446 -9.25 -3.31 17.86
N ALA A 447 -8.80 -4.50 18.26
CA ALA A 447 -8.75 -4.91 19.66
C ALA A 447 -7.49 -4.41 20.40
N GLY A 448 -6.41 -4.10 19.68
CA GLY A 448 -5.11 -3.82 20.30
C GLY A 448 -4.48 -5.07 20.91
N GLU A 449 -4.59 -6.20 20.20
CA GLU A 449 -4.12 -7.50 20.68
C GLU A 449 -3.21 -8.19 19.66
N LEU A 450 -2.23 -8.94 20.15
CA LEU A 450 -1.55 -9.96 19.37
C LEU A 450 -2.18 -11.32 19.65
N LEU A 451 -2.29 -12.13 18.61
CA LEU A 451 -2.78 -13.50 18.67
C LEU A 451 -1.74 -14.45 18.09
N LYS A 452 -1.61 -15.63 18.70
CA LYS A 452 -0.82 -16.74 18.17
C LYS A 452 -1.73 -17.92 17.90
N LEU A 453 -1.64 -18.49 16.71
CA LEU A 453 -2.36 -19.69 16.30
C LEU A 453 -1.37 -20.80 15.91
N ASP A 454 -1.80 -22.05 16.04
CA ASP A 454 -1.09 -23.18 15.44
C ASP A 454 -1.28 -23.19 13.91
N SER A 455 -0.57 -24.09 13.22
CA SER A 455 -0.64 -24.25 11.77
C SER A 455 -2.00 -24.71 11.24
N ARG A 456 -2.92 -25.09 12.13
CA ARG A 456 -4.29 -25.53 11.83
C ARG A 456 -5.35 -24.50 12.27
N GLY A 457 -4.93 -23.34 12.76
CA GLY A 457 -5.83 -22.26 13.17
C GLY A 457 -6.40 -22.39 14.59
N ALA A 458 -5.86 -23.25 15.45
CA ALA A 458 -6.22 -23.24 16.87
C ALA A 458 -5.50 -22.09 17.60
N LEU A 459 -6.24 -21.29 18.38
CA LEU A 459 -5.65 -20.22 19.19
C LEU A 459 -4.77 -20.82 20.30
N LEU A 460 -3.50 -20.43 20.34
CA LEU A 460 -2.52 -20.87 21.33
C LEU A 460 -2.30 -19.84 22.43
N ALA A 461 -2.24 -18.56 22.06
CA ALA A 461 -2.00 -17.46 23.00
C ALA A 461 -2.60 -16.15 22.50
N ARG A 462 -2.84 -15.22 23.44
CA ARG A 462 -3.34 -13.87 23.21
C ARG A 462 -2.70 -12.93 24.22
N ALA A 463 -2.34 -11.73 23.78
CA ALA A 463 -1.80 -10.70 24.63
C ALA A 463 -2.23 -9.31 24.15
N GLY A 464 -2.66 -8.45 25.08
CA GLY A 464 -2.98 -7.06 24.79
C GLY A 464 -1.73 -6.19 24.78
N MET A 465 -1.56 -5.36 23.75
CA MET A 465 -0.49 -4.36 23.71
C MET A 465 -0.86 -3.17 22.81
N PRO A 466 -0.30 -1.97 23.04
CA PRO A 466 -0.48 -0.86 22.13
C PRO A 466 0.04 -1.21 20.73
N LEU A 467 -0.83 -1.12 19.73
CA LEU A 467 -0.50 -1.32 18.32
C LEU A 467 -0.65 -0.01 17.55
N PRO A 468 0.26 0.30 16.60
CA PRO A 468 0.09 1.46 15.72
C PRO A 468 -1.06 1.22 14.73
N ARG A 469 -1.49 2.29 14.02
CA ARG A 469 -2.59 2.20 13.03
C ARG A 469 -2.32 1.22 11.89
N HIS A 470 -1.05 1.07 11.53
CA HIS A 470 -0.58 0.16 10.50
C HIS A 470 0.49 -0.76 11.11
N PRO A 471 0.09 -1.81 11.86
CA PRO A 471 1.04 -2.72 12.46
C PRO A 471 1.76 -3.51 11.36
N VAL A 472 3.03 -3.79 11.59
CA VAL A 472 3.86 -4.66 10.76
C VAL A 472 4.46 -5.71 11.65
N LEU A 473 4.24 -6.99 11.33
CA LEU A 473 4.78 -8.11 12.06
C LEU A 473 5.87 -8.80 11.23
N ARG A 474 7.02 -9.06 11.85
CA ARG A 474 8.10 -9.87 11.26
C ARG A 474 8.62 -10.85 12.30
N LEU A 475 8.89 -12.08 11.87
CA LEU A 475 9.60 -13.07 12.67
C LEU A 475 11.01 -13.19 12.12
N ASP A 476 12.03 -12.92 12.94
CA ASP A 476 13.43 -13.08 12.56
C ASP A 476 14.24 -13.63 13.73
N ALA A 477 15.10 -14.62 13.45
CA ALA A 477 15.99 -15.23 14.45
C ALA A 477 15.32 -15.67 15.78
N GLY A 478 14.05 -16.08 15.75
CA GLY A 478 13.31 -16.46 16.96
C GLY A 478 12.84 -15.26 17.79
N LEU A 479 12.70 -14.08 17.19
CA LEU A 479 12.13 -12.89 17.81
C LEU A 479 10.95 -12.41 16.98
N LEU A 480 9.88 -12.01 17.66
CA LEU A 480 8.74 -11.35 17.03
C LEU A 480 8.94 -9.84 17.11
N LEU A 481 9.01 -9.20 15.96
CA LEU A 481 9.23 -7.76 15.84
C LEU A 481 7.92 -7.09 15.41
N VAL A 482 7.60 -5.97 16.03
CA VAL A 482 6.49 -5.09 15.66
C VAL A 482 6.93 -3.63 15.67
N ASN A 483 6.40 -2.80 14.78
CA ASN A 483 6.60 -1.35 14.88
C ASN A 483 5.92 -0.79 16.14
N SER A 484 6.63 0.06 16.87
CA SER A 484 6.16 0.64 18.13
C SER A 484 5.04 1.64 17.89
N ALA A 485 4.03 1.60 18.75
CA ALA A 485 2.97 2.62 18.79
C ALA A 485 3.43 3.93 19.47
N LEU A 486 4.58 3.92 20.15
CA LEU A 486 5.05 5.03 20.98
C LEU A 486 6.05 5.95 20.27
N GLY A 487 6.60 5.53 19.13
CA GLY A 487 7.62 6.31 18.44
C GLY A 487 8.27 5.61 17.24
N PRO A 488 9.37 6.17 16.70
CA PRO A 488 10.13 5.58 15.61
C PRO A 488 11.00 4.42 16.11
N ALA A 489 10.39 3.39 16.68
CA ALA A 489 11.07 2.24 17.25
C ALA A 489 10.44 0.92 16.81
N LEU A 490 11.16 -0.19 17.02
CA LEU A 490 10.66 -1.55 16.88
C LEU A 490 10.62 -2.22 18.25
N SER A 491 9.46 -2.72 18.65
CA SER A 491 9.33 -3.55 19.85
C SER A 491 9.78 -4.97 19.56
N VAL A 492 10.66 -5.51 20.41
CA VAL A 492 11.17 -6.87 20.32
C VAL A 492 10.44 -7.73 21.33
N LEU A 493 9.73 -8.75 20.85
CA LEU A 493 8.81 -9.54 21.64
C LEU A 493 9.17 -11.03 21.64
N ARG A 494 8.83 -11.69 22.74
CA ARG A 494 8.82 -13.16 22.85
C ARG A 494 7.64 -13.75 22.09
N TYR A 495 7.85 -14.92 21.48
CA TYR A 495 6.83 -15.61 20.65
C TYR A 495 6.39 -16.96 21.24
N GLU A 496 7.01 -17.43 22.30
CA GLU A 496 6.67 -18.66 23.03
C GLU A 496 5.29 -18.55 23.70
N ASN A 497 4.57 -19.66 23.85
CA ASN A 497 3.17 -19.63 24.30
C ASN A 497 3.00 -19.03 25.71
N GLU A 498 3.92 -19.34 26.63
CA GLU A 498 3.83 -18.93 28.04
C GLU A 498 4.22 -17.45 28.27
N SER A 499 5.04 -16.91 27.37
CA SER A 499 5.56 -15.54 27.42
C SER A 499 5.16 -14.73 26.18
N PHE A 500 4.03 -15.08 25.57
CA PHE A 500 3.67 -14.52 24.28
C PHE A 500 3.47 -13.00 24.36
N ALA A 501 4.14 -12.27 23.47
CA ALA A 501 4.16 -10.81 23.41
C ALA A 501 4.77 -10.09 24.62
N GLU A 502 5.51 -10.79 25.49
CA GLU A 502 6.34 -10.13 26.49
C GLU A 502 7.44 -9.33 25.78
N GLN A 503 7.51 -8.03 26.08
CA GLN A 503 8.51 -7.14 25.51
C GLN A 503 9.87 -7.42 26.14
N LEU A 504 10.84 -7.78 25.30
CA LEU A 504 12.24 -7.99 25.68
C LEU A 504 13.03 -6.69 25.59
N ASP A 505 12.82 -5.94 24.51
CA ASP A 505 13.62 -4.77 24.17
C ASP A 505 12.85 -3.82 23.24
N GLU A 506 13.41 -2.64 23.00
CA GLU A 506 12.92 -1.65 22.05
C GLU A 506 14.08 -1.04 21.25
N ILE A 507 14.06 -1.24 19.93
CA ILE A 507 15.09 -0.75 19.03
C ILE A 507 14.65 0.62 18.51
N MET A 508 15.18 1.68 19.11
CA MET A 508 14.96 3.06 18.65
C MET A 508 15.69 3.33 17.33
N LEU A 509 14.96 3.80 16.32
CA LEU A 509 15.51 4.16 15.02
C LEU A 509 15.67 5.67 14.93
N LEU A 510 16.92 6.11 14.84
CA LEU A 510 17.25 7.53 14.72
C LEU A 510 17.36 7.90 13.24
N PRO A 511 16.67 8.97 12.79
CA PRO A 511 16.86 9.47 11.43
C PRO A 511 18.29 10.00 11.26
N GLY A 512 18.82 9.92 10.04
CA GLY A 512 20.15 10.45 9.72
C GLY A 512 20.26 11.96 9.93
N GLU A 513 21.48 12.48 10.11
CA GLU A 513 21.72 13.91 10.32
C GLU A 513 21.05 14.76 9.23
N GLY A 514 20.23 15.73 9.65
CA GLY A 514 19.53 16.66 8.75
C GLY A 514 18.15 16.19 8.26
N ALA A 515 17.69 15.00 8.62
CA ALA A 515 16.33 14.56 8.32
C ALA A 515 15.31 15.09 9.36
N SER A 516 14.10 15.40 8.88
CA SER A 516 12.97 15.80 9.72
C SER A 516 12.71 14.76 10.81
N ALA A 517 12.26 15.20 11.99
CA ALA A 517 11.86 14.29 13.07
C ALA A 517 10.71 13.39 12.59
N HIS A 518 11.01 12.11 12.33
CA HIS A 518 10.02 11.08 12.06
C HIS A 518 9.45 10.57 13.38
N THR A 519 8.15 10.33 13.43
CA THR A 519 7.46 9.94 14.66
C THR A 519 7.12 8.45 14.72
N ALA A 520 7.24 7.72 13.61
CA ALA A 520 6.84 6.32 13.53
C ALA A 520 7.65 5.52 12.50
N VAL A 521 7.66 4.20 12.69
CA VAL A 521 8.09 3.23 11.68
C VAL A 521 6.88 2.75 10.91
N ARG A 522 6.86 2.93 9.58
CA ARG A 522 5.75 2.52 8.72
C ARG A 522 5.89 1.07 8.22
N ASP A 523 7.11 0.65 7.94
CA ASP A 523 7.42 -0.73 7.53
C ASP A 523 8.90 -1.01 7.82
N PHE A 524 9.24 -2.29 7.93
CA PHE A 524 10.60 -2.76 8.09
C PHE A 524 10.76 -4.19 7.59
N LEU A 525 11.95 -4.48 7.08
CA LEU A 525 12.30 -5.79 6.56
C LEU A 525 13.80 -6.04 6.68
N ARG A 526 14.16 -7.32 6.75
CA ARG A 526 15.54 -7.78 6.68
C ARG A 526 15.82 -8.30 5.27
N GLN A 527 16.95 -7.91 4.70
CA GLN A 527 17.45 -8.45 3.45
C GLN A 527 18.92 -8.85 3.63
N GLY A 528 19.19 -10.16 3.63
CA GLY A 528 20.51 -10.68 3.96
C GLY A 528 20.91 -10.29 5.39
N ASP A 529 22.04 -9.60 5.53
CA ASP A 529 22.57 -9.14 6.82
C ASP A 529 22.19 -7.68 7.15
N GLN A 530 21.34 -7.06 6.33
CA GLN A 530 20.94 -5.66 6.47
C GLN A 530 19.48 -5.55 6.88
N TRP A 531 19.18 -4.59 7.76
CA TRP A 531 17.83 -4.18 8.10
C TRP A 531 17.48 -2.87 7.40
N TRP A 532 16.28 -2.82 6.85
CA TRP A 532 15.70 -1.66 6.23
C TRP A 532 14.45 -1.26 7.00
N ALA A 533 14.30 0.02 7.27
CA ALA A 533 13.11 0.57 7.91
C ALA A 533 12.67 1.84 7.18
N LEU A 534 11.37 1.94 6.96
CA LEU A 534 10.72 3.12 6.41
C LEU A 534 10.19 3.96 7.56
N LEU A 535 10.84 5.10 7.80
CA LEU A 535 10.40 6.07 8.79
C LEU A 535 9.39 7.05 8.17
N GLY A 536 8.43 7.47 8.97
CA GLY A 536 7.42 8.43 8.55
C GLY A 536 6.71 9.09 9.71
N ASN A 537 5.71 9.90 9.37
CA ASN A 537 4.79 10.48 10.35
C ASN A 537 3.47 9.71 10.26
N GLU A 538 2.76 9.61 11.39
CA GLU A 538 1.47 8.90 11.48
C GLU A 538 0.32 9.55 10.70
#